data_AF-A0A9P8MFR6-F1
#
_entry.id   AF-A0A9P8MFR6-F1
#
_cell.length_a   1.000
_cell.length_b   1.000
_cell.length_c   1.000
_cell.angle_alpha   90.00
_cell.angle_beta   90.00
_cell.angle_gamma   90.00
#
_symmetry.space_group_name_H-M   'P 1'
#
loop_
_entity.id
_entity.type
_entity.pdbx_description
1 polymer ?
#
loop_
_entity_poly.entity_id
_entity_poly.type
_entity_poly.pdbx_seq_one_letter_code
_entity_poly.pdbx_strand_id
1 'polypeptide(L)'
;MSDDEADPELLELLRQHLQGKLIVKEEADTGVLDGAEYVYNQGIDMAIDMRATKAAAQTIYAQMQKKHYSTATWSEHELHPKAKDETSVAFIFTMDLLNFSFWSELPDDERFAIEYHGRRWTGYWSLVAAIQRALEEGELPMSHFKAQQRTDIR
;
A
#
# COMPACT_ATOMS: atom_id res chain seq x y z
N MET A 1 32.20 12.80 29.12
CA MET A 1 31.21 13.90 28.96
C MET A 1 31.27 14.25 27.48
N SER A 2 30.37 13.68 26.68
CA SER A 2 30.44 13.69 25.20
C SER A 2 29.33 14.62 24.68
N ASP A 3 29.62 15.92 24.66
CA ASP A 3 28.72 17.00 24.22
C ASP A 3 28.97 17.39 22.75
N ASP A 4 29.14 16.39 21.87
CA ASP A 4 29.51 16.62 20.46
C ASP A 4 28.43 16.13 19.47
N GLU A 5 27.19 15.95 19.95
CA GLU A 5 26.03 15.75 19.08
C GLU A 5 25.46 17.13 18.71
N ALA A 6 25.53 17.46 17.42
CA ALA A 6 24.95 18.68 16.91
C ALA A 6 23.44 18.70 17.18
N ASP A 7 22.98 19.76 17.84
CA ASP A 7 21.58 19.97 18.19
C ASP A 7 20.70 19.93 16.93
N PRO A 8 19.76 18.96 16.83
CA PRO A 8 18.88 18.81 15.67
C PRO A 8 18.04 20.06 15.40
N GLU A 9 17.65 20.80 16.45
CA GLU A 9 16.86 22.03 16.31
C GLU A 9 17.70 23.15 15.71
N LEU A 10 18.98 23.25 16.09
CA LEU A 10 19.92 24.23 15.54
C LEU A 10 20.23 23.94 14.07
N LEU A 11 20.38 22.67 13.70
CA LEU A 11 20.57 22.27 12.30
C LEU A 11 19.36 22.61 11.44
N GLU A 12 18.16 22.39 11.95
CA GLU A 12 16.92 22.72 11.25
C GLU A 12 16.73 24.24 11.10
N LEU A 13 17.06 25.01 12.15
CA LEU A 13 17.06 26.48 12.10
C LEU A 13 18.04 27.02 11.05
N LEU A 14 19.27 26.48 11.01
CA LEU A 14 20.29 26.87 10.03
C LEU A 14 19.88 26.50 8.61
N ARG A 15 19.23 25.35 8.42
CA ARG A 15 18.71 24.90 7.13
C ARG A 15 17.63 25.84 6.61
N GLN A 16 16.68 26.23 7.46
CA GLN A 16 15.61 27.18 7.13
C GLN A 16 16.15 28.58 6.80
N HIS A 17 17.21 29.01 7.49
CA HIS A 17 17.81 30.32 7.27
C HIS A 17 18.66 30.38 5.98
N LEU A 18 19.41 29.31 5.68
CA LEU A 18 20.32 29.26 4.52
C LEU A 18 19.64 28.87 3.21
N GLN A 19 18.59 28.04 3.24
CA GLN A 19 17.91 27.55 2.03
C GLN A 19 16.65 28.33 1.68
N GLY A 20 16.29 29.34 2.48
CA GLY A 20 14.95 29.93 2.45
C GLY A 20 13.90 28.92 2.92
N LYS A 21 12.72 29.39 3.31
CA LYS A 21 11.62 28.53 3.75
C LYS A 21 11.34 27.49 2.64
N LEU A 22 11.83 26.27 2.82
CA LEU A 22 11.49 25.15 1.94
C LEU A 22 9.97 25.12 1.93
N ILE A 23 9.38 25.30 0.75
CA ILE A 23 7.95 25.06 0.57
C ILE A 23 7.82 23.54 0.69
N VAL A 24 7.76 23.06 1.93
CA VAL A 24 7.28 21.71 2.23
C VAL A 24 5.83 21.79 1.83
N LYS A 25 5.54 21.29 0.63
CA LYS A 25 4.17 21.04 0.21
C LYS A 25 3.66 20.08 1.28
N GLU A 26 2.74 20.54 2.14
CA GLU A 26 2.10 19.65 3.11
C GLU A 26 1.56 18.48 2.30
N GLU A 27 2.19 17.31 2.45
CA GLU A 27 1.69 16.10 1.85
C GLU A 27 0.31 15.85 2.47
N ALA A 28 -0.65 15.43 1.65
CA ALA A 28 -1.98 15.16 2.16
C ALA A 28 -1.87 14.08 3.25
N ASP A 29 -2.25 14.43 4.47
CA ASP A 29 -2.27 13.49 5.58
C ASP A 29 -3.42 12.51 5.36
N THR A 30 -3.06 11.22 5.33
CA THR A 30 -4.00 10.11 5.12
C THR A 30 -4.50 9.53 6.43
N GLY A 31 -3.95 9.94 7.58
CA GLY A 31 -4.21 9.36 8.91
C GLY A 31 -3.68 7.94 9.09
N VAL A 32 -3.00 7.38 8.08
CA VAL A 32 -2.47 6.02 8.11
C VAL A 32 -1.36 5.88 9.14
N LEU A 33 -0.52 6.91 9.31
CA LEU A 33 0.56 6.90 10.28
C LEU A 33 0.02 6.86 11.72
N ASP A 34 -0.97 7.68 12.04
CA ASP A 34 -1.64 7.68 13.36
C ASP A 34 -2.24 6.30 13.68
N GLY A 35 -2.91 5.69 12.70
CA GLY A 35 -3.50 4.36 12.86
C GLY A 35 -2.44 3.27 13.05
N ALA A 36 -1.36 3.31 12.26
CA ALA A 36 -0.25 2.36 12.38
C ALA A 36 0.47 2.49 13.72
N GLU A 37 0.71 3.74 14.18
CA GLU A 37 1.29 4.02 15.48
C GLU A 37 0.40 3.51 16.62
N TYR A 38 -0.91 3.76 16.55
CA TYR A 38 -1.86 3.26 17.54
C TYR A 38 -1.78 1.73 17.66
N VAL A 39 -1.85 1.01 16.53
CA VAL A 39 -1.78 -0.47 16.52
C VAL A 39 -0.45 -0.95 17.08
N TYR A 40 0.66 -0.33 16.68
CA TYR A 40 1.99 -0.67 17.19
C TYR A 40 2.09 -0.51 18.71
N ASN A 41 1.61 0.62 19.24
CA ASN A 41 1.66 0.91 20.68
C ASN A 41 0.78 -0.03 21.53
N GLN A 42 -0.17 -0.74 20.92
CA GLN A 42 -0.98 -1.78 21.59
C GLN A 42 -0.37 -3.19 21.46
N GLY A 43 0.67 -3.37 20.65
CA GLY A 43 1.33 -4.67 20.45
C GLY A 43 2.12 -5.09 21.68
N ILE A 44 1.90 -6.33 22.15
CA ILE A 44 2.62 -6.92 23.29
C ILE A 44 3.72 -7.87 22.80
N ASP A 45 3.37 -8.75 21.87
CA ASP A 45 4.24 -9.84 21.39
C ASP A 45 4.96 -9.52 20.06
N MET A 46 4.83 -8.28 19.57
CA MET A 46 5.41 -7.83 18.31
C MET A 46 6.23 -6.56 18.53
N ALA A 47 7.45 -6.53 18.00
CA ALA A 47 8.29 -5.34 17.95
C ALA A 47 8.80 -5.12 16.52
N ILE A 48 8.93 -3.86 16.11
CA ILE A 48 9.47 -3.48 14.80
C ILE A 48 10.95 -3.15 14.96
N ASP A 49 11.82 -3.81 14.19
CA ASP A 49 13.22 -3.42 14.09
C ASP A 49 13.36 -2.21 13.16
N MET A 50 13.52 -1.03 13.75
CA MET A 50 13.66 0.23 13.01
C MET A 50 14.84 0.24 12.02
N ARG A 51 15.95 -0.45 12.35
CA ARG A 51 17.12 -0.51 11.47
C ARG A 51 16.83 -1.40 10.27
N ALA A 52 16.25 -2.57 10.51
CA ALA A 52 15.87 -3.49 9.45
C ALA A 52 14.80 -2.89 8.53
N THR A 53 13.78 -2.23 9.09
CA THR A 53 12.73 -1.54 8.31
C THR A 53 13.32 -0.43 7.43
N LYS A 54 14.25 0.38 7.95
CA LYS A 54 14.94 1.40 7.16
C LYS A 54 15.79 0.81 6.04
N ALA A 55 16.52 -0.27 6.32
CA ALA A 55 17.32 -0.97 5.32
C ALA A 55 16.45 -1.60 4.22
N ALA A 56 15.31 -2.19 4.59
CA ALA A 56 14.34 -2.72 3.64
C ALA A 56 13.75 -1.61 2.75
N ALA A 57 13.32 -0.49 3.35
CA ALA A 57 12.81 0.66 2.62
C ALA A 57 13.84 1.21 1.61
N GLN A 58 15.10 1.36 2.03
CA GLN A 58 16.21 1.77 1.14
C GLN A 58 16.41 0.79 -0.01
N THR A 59 16.33 -0.51 0.26
CA THR A 59 16.48 -1.56 -0.75
C THR A 59 15.34 -1.50 -1.77
N ILE A 60 14.09 -1.43 -1.30
CA ILE A 60 12.90 -1.31 -2.15
C ILE A 60 13.00 -0.06 -3.02
N TYR A 61 13.29 1.10 -2.42
CA TYR A 61 13.44 2.35 -3.14
C TYR A 61 14.51 2.27 -4.23
N ALA A 62 15.69 1.75 -3.91
CA ALA A 62 16.77 1.57 -4.89
C ALA A 62 16.37 0.65 -6.04
N GLN A 63 15.60 -0.41 -5.77
CA GLN A 63 15.08 -1.31 -6.81
C GLN A 63 14.02 -0.64 -7.68
N MET A 64 13.12 0.15 -7.09
CA MET A 64 12.13 0.92 -7.84
C MET A 64 12.79 1.88 -8.83
N GLN A 65 13.84 2.59 -8.40
CA GLN A 65 14.61 3.50 -9.27
C GLN A 65 15.30 2.73 -10.40
N LYS A 66 15.97 1.61 -10.10
CA LYS A 66 16.70 0.81 -11.10
C LYS A 66 15.78 0.16 -12.14
N LYS A 67 14.60 -0.29 -11.73
CA LYS A 67 13.63 -0.97 -12.61
C LYS A 67 12.67 -0.01 -13.29
N HIS A 68 12.77 1.30 -13.02
CA HIS A 68 11.78 2.29 -13.42
C HIS A 68 10.35 1.88 -13.04
N TYR A 69 10.21 1.20 -11.90
CA TYR A 69 8.92 0.69 -11.44
C TYR A 69 8.08 1.86 -10.96
N SER A 70 6.88 2.00 -11.52
CA SER A 70 5.95 3.05 -11.17
C SER A 70 4.58 2.48 -10.83
N THR A 71 3.73 3.27 -10.18
CA THR A 71 2.33 2.88 -9.95
C THR A 71 1.56 2.66 -11.25
N ALA A 72 2.02 3.22 -12.37
CA ALA A 72 1.42 2.96 -13.68
C ALA A 72 1.61 1.50 -14.12
N THR A 73 2.71 0.86 -13.72
CA THR A 73 3.02 -0.54 -14.05
C THR A 73 1.99 -1.51 -13.48
N TRP A 74 1.42 -1.19 -12.30
CA TRP A 74 0.34 -2.00 -11.73
C TRP A 74 -0.90 -1.99 -12.63
N SER A 75 -1.29 -0.82 -13.15
CA SER A 75 -2.44 -0.67 -14.04
C SER A 75 -2.24 -1.30 -15.42
N GLU A 76 -1.05 -1.77 -15.79
CA GLU A 76 -0.78 -2.42 -17.08
C GLU A 76 -1.43 -3.81 -17.16
N HIS A 77 -1.49 -4.56 -16.05
CA HIS A 77 -1.99 -5.94 -16.05
C HIS A 77 -3.47 -6.03 -16.46
N GLU A 78 -3.82 -6.98 -17.33
CA GLU A 78 -5.16 -7.06 -17.95
C GLU A 78 -6.31 -7.15 -16.94
N LEU A 79 -6.10 -7.87 -15.84
CA LEU A 79 -7.11 -8.06 -14.81
C LEU A 79 -7.24 -6.90 -13.81
N HIS A 80 -6.40 -5.87 -13.87
CA HIS A 80 -6.52 -4.72 -12.95
C HIS A 80 -7.48 -3.65 -13.50
N PRO A 81 -8.25 -2.98 -12.62
CA PRO A 81 -9.03 -1.81 -12.99
C PRO A 81 -8.18 -0.78 -13.73
N LYS A 82 -8.71 -0.29 -14.85
CA LYS A 82 -8.07 0.75 -15.68
C LYS A 82 -8.52 2.15 -15.31
N ALA A 83 -9.70 2.25 -14.70
CA ALA A 83 -10.21 3.49 -14.14
C ALA A 83 -9.37 3.91 -12.92
N LYS A 84 -9.51 5.18 -12.52
CA LYS A 84 -8.87 5.76 -11.32
C LYS A 84 -9.92 6.45 -10.47
N ASP A 85 -10.96 5.70 -10.14
CA ASP A 85 -12.14 6.15 -9.41
C ASP A 85 -12.31 5.38 -8.08
N GLU A 86 -13.36 5.71 -7.33
CA GLU A 86 -13.67 5.08 -6.04
C GLU A 86 -13.86 3.56 -6.17
N THR A 87 -14.39 3.08 -7.29
CA THR A 87 -14.53 1.66 -7.58
C THR A 87 -13.18 0.96 -7.68
N SER A 88 -12.19 1.62 -8.27
CA SER A 88 -10.81 1.11 -8.35
C SER A 88 -10.18 1.03 -6.95
N VAL A 89 -10.45 2.00 -6.09
CA VAL A 89 -10.01 1.97 -4.68
C VAL A 89 -10.69 0.83 -3.91
N ALA A 90 -12.02 0.67 -4.05
CA ALA A 90 -12.77 -0.41 -3.43
C ALA A 90 -12.27 -1.80 -3.90
N PHE A 91 -11.92 -1.92 -5.18
CA PHE A 91 -11.32 -3.12 -5.74
C PHE A 91 -9.99 -3.45 -5.07
N ILE A 92 -9.06 -2.49 -5.02
CA ILE A 92 -7.74 -2.68 -4.41
C ILE A 92 -7.90 -3.11 -2.95
N PHE A 93 -8.77 -2.43 -2.21
CA PHE A 93 -9.01 -2.75 -0.80
C PHE A 93 -9.57 -4.16 -0.62
N THR A 94 -10.56 -4.55 -1.42
CA THR A 94 -11.16 -5.90 -1.38
C THR A 94 -10.13 -6.97 -1.74
N MET A 95 -9.33 -6.72 -2.79
CA MET A 95 -8.27 -7.61 -3.23
C MET A 95 -7.21 -7.79 -2.14
N ASP A 96 -6.74 -6.71 -1.51
CA ASP A 96 -5.71 -6.76 -0.47
C ASP A 96 -6.19 -7.50 0.78
N LEU A 97 -7.46 -7.32 1.17
CA LEU A 97 -8.05 -8.06 2.29
C LEU A 97 -8.10 -9.58 2.06
N LEU A 98 -8.29 -10.01 0.81
CA LEU A 98 -8.39 -11.43 0.46
C LEU A 98 -7.06 -12.05 0.04
N ASN A 99 -6.06 -11.23 -0.31
CA ASN A 99 -4.81 -11.64 -0.95
C ASN A 99 -4.12 -12.81 -0.24
N PHE A 100 -4.05 -12.77 1.10
CA PHE A 100 -3.36 -13.77 1.90
C PHE A 100 -3.90 -15.19 1.71
N SER A 101 -5.18 -15.34 1.33
CA SER A 101 -5.85 -16.64 1.19
C SER A 101 -5.45 -17.40 -0.09
N PHE A 102 -4.75 -16.75 -1.01
CA PHE A 102 -4.46 -17.28 -2.35
C PHE A 102 -2.97 -17.59 -2.56
N TRP A 103 -2.17 -17.56 -1.48
CA TRP A 103 -0.80 -18.07 -1.48
C TRP A 103 -0.81 -19.56 -1.16
N SER A 104 -0.06 -20.34 -1.92
CA SER A 104 0.03 -21.79 -1.74
C SER A 104 1.42 -22.29 -2.12
N GLU A 105 1.95 -23.22 -1.31
CA GLU A 105 3.21 -23.92 -1.59
C GLU A 105 3.02 -25.08 -2.57
N LEU A 106 1.77 -25.47 -2.87
CA LEU A 106 1.47 -26.58 -3.77
C LEU A 106 1.94 -26.29 -5.21
N PRO A 107 2.15 -27.32 -6.05
CA PRO A 107 2.37 -27.15 -7.49
C PRO A 107 1.21 -26.46 -8.22
N ASP A 108 1.50 -25.78 -9.33
CA ASP A 108 0.52 -24.94 -10.06
C ASP A 108 -0.73 -25.69 -10.55
N ASP A 109 -0.63 -26.98 -10.81
CA ASP A 109 -1.74 -27.85 -11.23
C ASP A 109 -2.67 -28.25 -10.08
N GLU A 110 -2.18 -28.19 -8.84
CA GLU A 110 -2.90 -28.51 -7.60
C GLU A 110 -3.45 -27.26 -6.88
N ARG A 111 -2.92 -26.08 -7.19
CA ARG A 111 -3.40 -24.81 -6.63
C ARG A 111 -4.84 -24.51 -7.04
N PHE A 112 -5.53 -23.77 -6.17
CA PHE A 112 -6.80 -23.15 -6.53
C PHE A 112 -6.65 -22.34 -7.82
N ALA A 113 -7.57 -22.57 -8.75
CA ALA A 113 -7.55 -21.97 -10.06
C ALA A 113 -8.95 -21.62 -10.54
N ILE A 114 -9.04 -20.57 -11.34
CA ILE A 114 -10.28 -20.14 -11.98
C ILE A 114 -10.06 -20.04 -13.48
N GLU A 115 -11.01 -20.54 -14.26
CA GLU A 115 -11.10 -20.25 -15.68
C GLU A 115 -11.86 -18.95 -15.91
N TYR A 116 -11.23 -18.02 -16.60
CA TYR A 116 -11.79 -16.71 -16.91
C TYR A 116 -11.22 -16.20 -18.23
N HIS A 117 -12.10 -15.74 -19.12
CA HIS A 117 -11.77 -15.36 -20.51
C HIS A 117 -10.97 -16.44 -21.27
N GLY A 118 -11.32 -17.71 -21.08
CA GLY A 118 -10.65 -18.84 -21.74
C GLY A 118 -9.24 -19.15 -21.25
N ARG A 119 -8.81 -18.53 -20.14
CA ARG A 119 -7.50 -18.74 -19.51
C ARG A 119 -7.67 -19.25 -18.09
N ARG A 120 -6.81 -20.22 -17.70
CA ARG A 120 -6.69 -20.69 -16.32
C ARG A 120 -5.77 -19.75 -15.54
N TRP A 121 -6.27 -19.21 -14.44
CA TRP A 121 -5.56 -18.31 -13.53
C TRP A 121 -5.30 -19.01 -12.20
N THR A 122 -4.10 -18.87 -11.64
CA THR A 122 -3.68 -19.50 -10.37
C THR A 122 -3.13 -18.46 -9.39
N GLY A 123 -3.05 -18.82 -8.11
CA GLY A 123 -2.47 -17.98 -7.06
C GLY A 123 -3.16 -16.61 -6.96
N TYR A 124 -2.38 -15.55 -6.80
CA TYR A 124 -2.87 -14.16 -6.78
C TYR A 124 -3.81 -13.84 -7.95
N TRP A 125 -3.49 -14.28 -9.17
CA TRP A 125 -4.29 -13.95 -10.33
C TRP A 125 -5.63 -14.66 -10.36
N SER A 126 -5.76 -15.81 -9.70
CA SER A 126 -7.06 -16.48 -9.55
C SER A 126 -8.03 -15.64 -8.72
N LEU A 127 -7.54 -14.94 -7.68
CA LEU A 127 -8.36 -13.99 -6.90
C LEU A 127 -8.80 -12.81 -7.76
N VAL A 128 -7.86 -12.18 -8.47
CA VAL A 128 -8.17 -11.02 -9.31
C VAL A 128 -9.17 -11.40 -10.41
N ALA A 129 -9.02 -12.58 -11.02
CA ALA A 129 -9.97 -13.12 -11.99
C ALA A 129 -11.34 -13.41 -11.36
N ALA A 130 -11.40 -13.94 -10.13
CA ALA A 130 -12.65 -14.18 -9.42
C ALA A 130 -13.44 -12.89 -9.20
N ILE A 131 -12.74 -11.84 -8.72
CA ILE A 131 -13.35 -10.53 -8.46
C ILE A 131 -13.86 -9.94 -9.77
N GLN A 132 -13.04 -9.94 -10.83
CA GLN A 132 -13.45 -9.42 -12.13
C GLN A 132 -14.67 -10.15 -12.70
N ARG A 133 -14.69 -11.48 -12.64
CA ARG A 133 -15.86 -12.27 -13.08
C ARG A 133 -17.12 -11.90 -12.30
N ALA A 134 -17.03 -11.79 -10.97
CA ALA A 134 -18.17 -11.42 -10.15
C ALA A 134 -18.65 -9.97 -10.38
N LEU A 135 -17.76 -9.05 -10.79
CA LEU A 135 -18.13 -7.71 -11.23
C LEU A 135 -18.85 -7.72 -12.58
N GLU A 136 -18.35 -8.50 -13.55
CA GLU A 136 -18.99 -8.66 -14.87
C GLU A 136 -20.36 -9.33 -14.78
N GLU A 137 -20.51 -10.31 -13.89
CA GLU A 137 -21.78 -11.01 -13.64
C GLU A 137 -22.76 -10.17 -12.80
N GLY A 138 -22.30 -9.07 -12.18
CA GLY A 138 -23.13 -8.18 -11.36
C GLY A 138 -23.38 -8.68 -9.93
N GLU A 139 -22.60 -9.65 -9.46
CA GLU A 139 -22.72 -10.27 -8.13
C GLU A 139 -21.99 -9.48 -7.04
N LEU A 140 -21.04 -8.62 -7.41
CA LEU A 140 -20.28 -7.75 -6.49
C LEU A 140 -20.62 -6.26 -6.70
N PRO A 141 -21.34 -5.62 -5.76
CA PRO A 141 -21.55 -4.18 -5.81
C PRO A 141 -20.34 -3.40 -5.26
N MET A 142 -19.64 -2.65 -6.12
CA MET A 142 -18.48 -1.82 -5.73
C MET A 142 -18.84 -0.37 -5.34
N SER A 143 -20.12 0.01 -5.38
CA SER A 143 -20.59 1.40 -5.22
C SER A 143 -20.87 1.83 -3.77
N HIS A 144 -20.60 0.97 -2.77
CA HIS A 144 -21.02 1.22 -1.38
C HIS A 144 -19.90 1.49 -0.38
N PHE A 145 -18.63 1.61 -0.80
CA PHE A 145 -17.56 2.10 0.06
C PHE A 145 -17.68 3.62 0.25
N LYS A 146 -18.69 4.09 0.99
CA LYS A 146 -18.68 5.45 1.53
C LYS A 146 -17.70 5.45 2.69
N ALA A 147 -16.48 5.94 2.44
CA ALA A 147 -15.62 6.36 3.54
C ALA A 147 -16.44 7.28 4.44
N GLN A 148 -16.67 6.87 5.69
CA GLN A 148 -17.27 7.74 6.68
C GLN A 148 -16.33 8.94 6.83
N GLN A 149 -16.69 10.05 6.20
CA GLN A 149 -16.05 11.33 6.51
C GLN A 149 -16.26 11.53 8.00
N ARG A 150 -15.18 11.49 8.79
CA ARG A 150 -15.19 11.97 10.17
C ARG A 150 -15.46 13.47 10.10
N THR A 151 -16.73 13.85 10.08
CA THR A 151 -17.15 15.14 10.61
C THR A 151 -16.98 15.07 12.13
N ASP A 152 -16.29 16.06 12.67
CA ASP A 152 -16.11 16.37 14.08
C ASP A 152 -14.91 15.72 14.79
N ILE A 153 -13.78 16.44 14.74
CA ILE A 153 -12.92 16.60 15.92
C ILE A 153 -12.96 18.11 16.26
N ARG A 154 -13.54 18.40 17.43
CA ARG A 154 -13.45 19.71 18.10
C ARG A 154 -12.12 19.83 18.83
#